data_AF-A0A090SAQ4-F1
#
_entry.id   AF-A0A090SAQ4-F1
#
_cell.length_a   1.000
_cell.length_b   1.000
_cell.length_c   1.000
_cell.angle_alpha   90.00
_cell.angle_beta   90.00
_cell.angle_gamma   90.00
#
_symmetry.space_group_name_H-M   'P 1'
#
loop_
_entity.id
_entity.type
_entity.pdbx_description
1 polymer ?
#
loop_
_entity_poly.entity_id
_entity_poly.type
_entity_poly.pdbx_seq_one_letter_code
_entity_poly.pdbx_strand_id
1 'polypeptide(L)'
;MKGNEAKLEGEVGYAFNVGQGWDIKPYVAAGVAHSNGTIEIAGEPDRVRGTTLSTAAGVRLTTPIGIYVDGRVQKNQLSKQQKRESRFTDSSQAAVSVGFKF
;
A
#
# COMPACT_ATOMS: atom_id res chain seq x y z
N MET A 1 13.30 12.44 -11.78
CA MET A 1 12.98 12.26 -10.35
C MET A 1 14.01 11.33 -9.72
N LYS A 2 14.87 11.84 -8.84
CA LYS A 2 15.72 11.02 -7.97
C LYS A 2 15.19 11.20 -6.54
N GLY A 3 14.68 10.13 -5.96
CA GLY A 3 14.11 10.15 -4.62
C GLY A 3 14.07 8.76 -4.05
N ASN A 4 14.21 8.68 -2.74
CA ASN A 4 14.09 7.45 -1.99
C ASN A 4 12.74 7.47 -1.27
N GLU A 5 11.99 6.39 -1.41
CA GLU A 5 10.81 6.14 -0.61
C GLU A 5 11.09 4.96 0.32
N ALA A 6 10.90 5.17 1.61
CA ALA A 6 10.94 4.13 2.62
C ALA A 6 9.54 3.93 3.16
N LYS A 7 8.99 2.73 3.00
CA LYS A 7 7.65 2.37 3.51
C LYS A 7 7.76 1.25 4.54
N LEU A 8 7.11 1.45 5.68
CA LEU A 8 6.90 0.44 6.71
C LEU A 8 5.41 0.16 6.80
N GLU A 9 4.98 -1.10 6.65
CA GLU A 9 3.58 -1.53 6.73
C GLU A 9 3.47 -2.74 7.67
N GLY A 10 2.52 -2.68 8.60
CA GLY A 10 2.12 -3.80 9.43
C GLY A 10 0.78 -4.35 8.95
N GLU A 11 0.68 -5.66 8.81
CA GLU A 11 -0.54 -6.38 8.42
C GLU A 11 -1.00 -7.27 9.59
N VAL A 12 -2.30 -7.27 9.86
CA VAL A 12 -2.95 -8.23 10.77
C VAL A 12 -4.12 -8.86 10.04
N GLY A 13 -4.18 -10.20 10.06
CA GLY A 13 -5.26 -10.95 9.44
C GLY A 13 -5.30 -12.38 9.94
N TYR A 14 -6.43 -13.04 9.73
CA TYR A 14 -6.66 -14.41 10.18
C TYR A 14 -6.99 -15.30 8.99
N ALA A 15 -6.32 -16.43 8.87
CA ALA A 15 -6.56 -17.38 7.79
C ALA A 15 -7.58 -18.43 8.22
N PHE A 16 -8.69 -18.52 7.49
CA PHE A 16 -9.71 -19.53 7.65
C PHE A 16 -9.52 -20.62 6.61
N ASN A 17 -9.37 -21.87 7.06
CA ASN A 17 -9.45 -23.00 6.16
C ASN A 17 -10.92 -23.26 5.81
N VAL A 18 -11.27 -23.15 4.53
CA VAL A 18 -12.65 -23.34 4.05
C VAL A 18 -12.88 -24.72 3.44
N GLY A 19 -11.94 -25.65 3.65
CA GLY A 19 -12.01 -27.03 3.20
C GLY A 19 -11.15 -27.32 1.96
N GLN A 20 -10.81 -28.59 1.78
CA GLN A 20 -10.04 -29.10 0.63
C GLN A 20 -8.68 -28.41 0.40
N GLY A 21 -8.08 -27.80 1.44
CA GLY A 21 -6.80 -27.07 1.34
C GLY A 21 -6.93 -25.62 0.84
N TRP A 22 -8.15 -25.09 0.75
CA TRP A 22 -8.38 -23.68 0.47
C TRP A 22 -8.32 -22.86 1.75
N ASP A 23 -7.59 -21.76 1.71
CA ASP A 23 -7.50 -20.81 2.81
C ASP A 23 -7.96 -19.42 2.36
N ILE A 24 -8.80 -18.78 3.18
CA ILE A 24 -9.22 -17.39 2.99
C ILE A 24 -8.71 -16.57 4.16
N LYS A 25 -7.89 -15.55 3.88
CA LYS A 25 -7.31 -14.64 4.85
C LYS A 25 -7.80 -13.21 4.63
N PRO A 26 -8.89 -12.78 5.28
CA PRO A 26 -9.15 -11.36 5.45
C PRO A 26 -8.06 -10.72 6.31
N TYR A 27 -7.64 -9.51 5.94
CA TYR A 27 -6.63 -8.76 6.66
C TYR A 27 -6.87 -7.25 6.56
N VAL A 28 -6.29 -6.54 7.52
CA VAL A 28 -6.13 -5.09 7.49
C VAL A 28 -4.65 -4.76 7.65
N ALA A 29 -4.21 -3.70 7.01
CA ALA A 29 -2.84 -3.23 7.10
C ALA A 29 -2.80 -1.72 7.34
N ALA A 30 -1.79 -1.26 8.04
CA ALA A 30 -1.51 0.15 8.22
C ALA A 30 -0.01 0.37 8.08
N GLY A 31 0.37 1.44 7.40
CA GLY A 31 1.77 1.73 7.12
C GLY A 31 2.06 3.20 7.02
N VAL A 32 3.31 3.56 7.25
CA VAL A 32 3.84 4.91 7.05
C VAL A 32 4.90 4.85 5.95
N ALA A 33 4.79 5.75 4.99
CA ALA A 33 5.78 5.95 3.95
C ALA A 33 6.44 7.31 4.13
N HIS A 34 7.76 7.34 4.15
CA HIS A 34 8.55 8.56 4.09
C HIS A 34 9.19 8.66 2.70
N SER A 35 8.82 9.70 1.97
CA SER A 35 9.34 9.97 0.64
C SER A 35 10.23 11.22 0.72
N ASN A 36 11.48 11.09 0.29
CA ASN A 36 12.42 12.20 0.19
C ASN A 36 13.00 12.21 -1.23
N GLY A 37 12.80 13.29 -1.96
CA GLY A 37 13.30 13.39 -3.32
C GLY A 37 13.44 14.82 -3.80
N THR A 38 14.20 14.97 -4.87
CA THR A 38 14.32 16.23 -5.59
C THR A 38 13.52 16.11 -6.89
N ILE A 39 12.60 17.05 -7.11
CA ILE A 39 11.93 17.25 -8.38
C ILE A 39 12.46 18.52 -9.02
N GLU A 40 12.78 18.46 -10.30
CA GLU A 40 13.07 19.67 -11.07
C GLU A 40 11.75 20.18 -11.64
N ILE A 41 11.33 21.37 -11.20
CA ILE A 41 10.23 22.10 -11.81
C ILE A 41 10.84 23.34 -12.44
N ALA A 42 10.65 23.51 -13.75
CA ALA A 42 11.15 24.66 -14.51
C ALA A 42 12.68 24.92 -14.39
N GLY A 43 13.48 23.87 -14.17
CA GLY A 43 14.95 23.97 -14.06
C GLY A 43 15.46 24.26 -12.65
N GLU A 44 14.58 24.37 -11.66
CA GLU A 44 14.95 24.61 -10.27
C GLU A 44 14.75 23.34 -9.43
N PRO A 45 15.76 22.89 -8.66
CA PRO A 45 15.66 21.67 -7.86
C PRO A 45 14.86 21.94 -6.59
N ASP A 46 13.61 21.49 -6.57
CA ASP A 46 12.75 21.58 -5.40
C ASP A 46 12.81 20.30 -4.56
N ARG A 47 12.92 20.45 -3.24
CA ARG A 47 13.06 19.34 -2.29
C ARG A 47 11.69 18.97 -1.75
N VAL A 48 11.16 17.85 -2.24
CA VAL A 48 9.91 17.31 -1.74
C VAL A 48 10.17 16.28 -0.65
N ARG A 49 9.73 16.62 0.55
CA ARG A 49 9.70 15.73 1.71
C ARG A 49 8.26 15.53 2.15
N GLY A 50 7.82 14.28 2.14
CA GLY A 50 6.45 13.91 2.50
C GLY A 50 6.42 12.69 3.40
N THR A 51 5.49 12.71 4.36
CA THR A 51 5.14 11.52 5.13
C THR A 51 3.68 11.18 4.84
N THR A 52 3.45 9.96 4.37
CA THR A 52 2.13 9.45 4.00
C THR A 52 1.74 8.35 4.97
N LEU A 53 0.54 8.46 5.55
CA LEU A 53 -0.09 7.38 6.28
C LEU A 53 -0.93 6.56 5.30
N SER A 54 -0.80 5.25 5.33
CA SER A 54 -1.54 4.33 4.49
C SER A 54 -2.31 3.36 5.36
N THR A 55 -3.54 3.06 4.95
CA THR A 55 -4.41 2.06 5.56
C THR A 55 -4.94 1.19 4.45
N ALA A 56 -4.99 -0.12 4.63
CA ALA A 56 -5.49 -1.05 3.65
C ALA A 56 -6.36 -2.12 4.29
N ALA A 57 -7.31 -2.64 3.52
CA ALA A 57 -8.09 -3.81 3.85
C ALA A 57 -8.09 -4.73 2.63
N GLY A 58 -7.94 -6.02 2.86
CA GLY A 58 -7.85 -6.98 1.77
C GLY A 58 -8.29 -8.37 2.17
N VAL A 59 -8.40 -9.23 1.16
CA VAL A 59 -8.68 -10.64 1.30
C VAL A 59 -7.71 -11.39 0.40
N ARG A 60 -7.05 -12.40 0.97
CA ARG A 60 -6.21 -13.34 0.24
C ARG A 60 -6.84 -14.72 0.20
N LEU A 61 -7.01 -15.25 -1.00
CA LEU A 61 -7.45 -16.61 -1.26
C LEU A 61 -6.23 -17.44 -1.64
N THR A 62 -5.96 -18.52 -0.91
CA THR A 62 -4.88 -19.46 -1.21
C THR A 62 -5.49 -20.80 -1.61
N THR A 63 -5.03 -21.33 -2.73
CA THR A 63 -5.43 -22.63 -3.27
C THR A 63 -4.55 -23.74 -2.68
N PRO A 64 -5.00 -25.01 -2.74
CA PRO A 64 -4.23 -26.15 -2.25
C PRO A 64 -2.91 -26.38 -3.00
N ILE A 65 -2.85 -25.89 -4.24
CA ILE A 65 -1.69 -26.01 -5.13
C ILE A 65 -0.71 -24.84 -4.98
N GLY A 66 -0.87 -23.98 -3.96
CA GLY A 66 0.07 -22.88 -3.67
C GLY A 66 -0.15 -21.61 -4.46
N ILE A 67 -1.13 -21.55 -5.38
CA ILE A 67 -1.55 -20.29 -6.01
C ILE A 67 -2.29 -19.46 -4.98
N TYR A 68 -2.00 -18.16 -4.90
CA TYR A 68 -2.79 -17.21 -4.13
C TYR A 68 -3.24 -16.02 -4.97
N VAL A 69 -4.44 -15.53 -4.67
CA VAL A 69 -5.02 -14.29 -5.20
C VAL A 69 -5.23 -13.35 -4.03
N ASP A 70 -4.68 -12.16 -4.11
CA ASP A 70 -4.79 -11.12 -3.08
C ASP A 70 -5.47 -9.90 -3.68
N GLY A 71 -6.66 -9.58 -3.16
CA GLY A 71 -7.36 -8.35 -3.47
C GLY A 71 -7.30 -7.41 -2.28
N ARG A 72 -6.79 -6.19 -2.47
CA ARG A 72 -6.69 -5.17 -1.42
C ARG A 72 -7.12 -3.80 -1.90
N VAL A 73 -7.74 -3.05 -1.01
CA VAL A 73 -8.04 -1.64 -1.19
C VAL A 73 -7.21 -0.87 -0.16
N GLN A 74 -6.47 0.12 -0.63
CA GLN A 74 -5.60 0.97 0.18
C GLN A 74 -6.05 2.43 0.07
N LYS A 75 -6.13 3.11 1.20
CA LYS A 75 -6.31 4.55 1.30
C LYS A 75 -5.03 5.18 1.82
N ASN A 76 -4.50 6.14 1.07
CA ASN A 76 -3.34 6.93 1.47
C ASN A 76 -3.80 8.32 1.97
N GLN A 77 -3.57 8.61 3.24
CA GLN A 77 -3.74 9.91 3.86
C GLN A 77 -2.38 10.63 3.93
N LEU A 78 -2.23 11.71 3.17
CA LEU A 78 -1.06 12.58 3.25
C LEU A 78 -1.08 13.36 4.58
N SER A 79 0.07 13.46 5.26
CA SER A 79 0.19 14.26 6.49
C SER A 79 -0.04 15.75 6.23
N LYS A 80 -0.59 16.45 7.24
CA LYS A 80 -1.20 17.79 7.17
C LYS A 80 -0.30 18.91 6.64
N GLN A 81 1.02 18.75 6.54
CA GLN A 81 1.91 19.75 5.95
C GLN A 81 1.77 19.87 4.41
N GLN A 82 1.32 18.81 3.71
CA GLN A 82 1.06 18.87 2.26
C GLN A 82 -0.36 19.31 1.89
N LYS A 83 -1.27 19.44 2.87
CA LYS A 83 -2.67 19.85 2.64
C LYS A 83 -2.86 21.35 2.40
N ARG A 84 -1.83 22.18 2.65
CA ARG A 84 -1.92 23.64 2.50
C ARG A 84 -1.54 24.15 1.10
N GLU A 85 -0.77 23.41 0.31
CA GLU A 85 -0.32 23.87 -1.01
C GLU A 85 -0.85 23.06 -2.20
N SER A 86 -1.42 21.87 -1.98
CA SER A 86 -1.71 21.00 -3.11
C SER A 86 -3.11 20.38 -3.06
N ARG A 87 -3.80 20.51 -4.18
CA ARG A 87 -5.08 19.90 -4.57
C ARG A 87 -5.05 18.35 -4.62
N PHE A 88 -4.32 17.68 -3.73
CA PHE A 88 -4.24 16.22 -3.71
C PHE A 88 -5.37 15.65 -2.85
N THR A 89 -6.38 15.15 -3.57
CA THR A 89 -7.53 14.44 -3.05
C THR A 89 -7.06 13.11 -2.43
N ASP A 90 -7.70 12.69 -1.33
CA ASP A 90 -7.55 11.35 -0.75
C ASP A 90 -7.44 10.30 -1.87
N SER A 91 -6.29 9.61 -1.96
CA SER A 91 -6.05 8.61 -3.00
C SER A 91 -6.44 7.24 -2.46
N SER A 92 -7.57 6.73 -2.96
CA SER A 92 -7.97 5.33 -2.81
C SER A 92 -7.45 4.54 -4.00
N GLN A 93 -6.75 3.45 -3.73
CA GLN A 93 -6.17 2.55 -4.71
C GLN A 93 -6.69 1.14 -4.46
N ALA A 94 -7.07 0.44 -5.53
CA ALA A 94 -7.38 -0.97 -5.47
C ALA A 94 -6.27 -1.74 -6.19
N ALA A 95 -5.81 -2.83 -5.59
CA ALA A 95 -4.81 -3.71 -6.16
C ALA A 95 -5.32 -5.14 -6.13
N VAL A 96 -5.08 -5.85 -7.23
CA VAL A 96 -5.29 -7.29 -7.33
C VAL A 96 -3.95 -7.88 -7.73
N SER A 97 -3.49 -8.88 -6.99
CA SER A 97 -2.25 -9.59 -7.29
C SER A 97 -2.48 -11.09 -7.27
N VAL A 98 -1.71 -11.78 -8.11
CA VAL A 98 -1.72 -13.24 -8.20
C VAL A 98 -0.28 -13.68 -8.04
N GLY A 99 -0.06 -14.71 -7.22
CA GLY A 99 1.26 -15.27 -7.01
C GLY A 99 1.23 -16.77 -6.78
N PHE A 100 2.41 -17.36 -6.79
CA PHE A 100 2.62 -18.78 -6.54
C PHE A 100 3.60 -18.94 -5.39
N LYS A 101 3.23 -19.77 -4.41
CA LYS A 101 4.09 -20.15 -3.29
C LYS A 101 4.77 -21.47 -3.65
N PHE A 102 6.06 -21.41 -3.94
CA PHE A 102 6.96 -22.57 -4.11
C PHE A 102 7.69 -22.90 -2.81
#